data_AF-A0A350C0U6-F1
#
_entry.id   AF-A0A350C0U6-F1
#
_cell.length_a   1.000
_cell.length_b   1.000
_cell.length_c   1.000
_cell.angle_alpha   90.00
_cell.angle_beta   90.00
_cell.angle_gamma   90.00
#
_symmetry.space_group_name_H-M   'P 1'
#
loop_
_entity.id
_entity.type
_entity.pdbx_description
1 polymer ?
#
loop_
_entity_poly.entity_id
_entity_poly.type
_entity_poly.pdbx_seq_one_letter_code
_entity_poly.pdbx_strand_id
1 'polypeptide(L)'
;VAESNEKQADDQLRTDGWYQVFDNSTVLQYPEDMLATWTKYCEDTYARYAKSYNLSYEDFLTEYGASETSIANNAKDFAKTYLVASAILENEGILPASEQYNTRKNELLAGSGYASEEAAVAAGISQENIDMTVRYYLATDIILENATIANG
;
A
#
# COMPACT_ATOMS: atom_id res chain seq x y z
N VAL A 1 9.33 -25.17 -10.80
CA VAL A 1 10.37 -24.22 -11.29
C VAL A 1 9.79 -23.28 -12.35
N ALA A 2 8.96 -23.74 -13.30
CA ALA A 2 8.27 -22.85 -14.26
C ALA A 2 7.23 -21.91 -13.60
N GLU A 3 6.28 -22.44 -12.80
CA GLU A 3 5.26 -21.62 -12.12
C GLU A 3 5.85 -20.57 -11.14
N SER A 4 6.99 -20.89 -10.52
CA SER A 4 7.70 -19.96 -9.63
C SER A 4 8.35 -18.82 -10.41
N ASN A 5 8.77 -19.07 -11.64
CA ASN A 5 9.41 -18.06 -12.49
C ASN A 5 8.36 -17.16 -13.15
N GLU A 6 7.21 -17.71 -13.56
CA GLU A 6 6.09 -16.93 -14.11
C GLU A 6 5.48 -15.99 -13.06
N LYS A 7 5.19 -16.49 -11.84
CA LYS A 7 4.70 -15.66 -10.75
C LYS A 7 5.67 -14.53 -10.40
N GLN A 8 6.97 -14.82 -10.38
CA GLN A 8 7.99 -13.82 -10.10
C GLN A 8 8.11 -12.76 -11.20
N ALA A 9 7.94 -13.16 -12.47
CA ALA A 9 7.92 -12.22 -13.60
C ALA A 9 6.69 -11.31 -13.56
N ASP A 10 5.52 -11.85 -13.21
CA ASP A 10 4.28 -11.07 -13.07
C ASP A 10 4.38 -10.08 -11.89
N ASP A 11 4.91 -10.51 -10.75
CA ASP A 11 5.10 -9.64 -9.58
C ASP A 11 6.11 -8.50 -9.88
N GLN A 12 7.15 -8.79 -10.67
CA GLN A 12 8.10 -7.77 -11.13
C GLN A 12 7.44 -6.77 -12.07
N LEU A 13 6.67 -7.25 -13.06
CA LEU A 13 5.98 -6.39 -14.02
C LEU A 13 4.99 -5.45 -13.31
N ARG A 14 4.26 -5.95 -12.32
CA ARG A 14 3.37 -5.14 -11.45
C ARG A 14 4.14 -4.05 -10.74
N THR A 15 5.27 -4.41 -10.16
CA THR A 15 6.13 -3.50 -9.41
C THR A 15 6.70 -2.41 -10.31
N ASP A 16 7.22 -2.77 -11.49
CA ASP A 16 7.80 -1.83 -12.45
C ASP A 16 6.75 -0.88 -13.01
N GLY A 17 5.59 -1.40 -13.41
CA GLY A 17 4.48 -0.59 -13.90
C GLY A 17 3.99 0.41 -12.86
N TRP A 18 3.85 -0.03 -11.60
CA TRP A 18 3.50 0.87 -10.50
C TRP A 18 4.55 1.95 -10.29
N TYR A 19 5.83 1.60 -10.17
CA TYR A 19 6.87 2.60 -9.93
C TYR A 19 7.01 3.59 -11.08
N GLN A 20 6.82 3.16 -12.33
CA GLN A 20 6.78 4.08 -13.46
C GLN A 20 5.67 5.13 -13.31
N VAL A 21 4.47 4.73 -12.88
CA VAL A 21 3.38 5.69 -12.65
C VAL A 21 3.61 6.53 -11.40
N PHE A 22 4.03 5.90 -10.30
CA PHE A 22 4.29 6.55 -9.03
C PHE A 22 5.37 7.62 -9.17
N ASP A 23 6.53 7.30 -9.76
CA ASP A 23 7.66 8.24 -9.90
C ASP A 23 7.35 9.41 -10.83
N ASN A 24 6.59 9.17 -11.91
CA ASN A 24 6.17 10.21 -12.84
C ASN A 24 4.97 11.05 -12.32
N SER A 25 4.32 10.62 -11.24
CA SER A 25 3.21 11.35 -10.63
C SER A 25 3.71 12.46 -9.72
N THR A 26 3.10 13.65 -9.85
CA THR A 26 3.36 14.80 -8.98
C THR A 26 2.16 15.06 -8.09
N VAL A 27 2.35 14.95 -6.77
CA VAL A 27 1.35 15.38 -5.78
C VAL A 27 1.52 16.86 -5.54
N LEU A 28 0.51 17.66 -5.93
CA LEU A 28 0.55 19.12 -5.79
C LEU A 28 0.44 19.57 -4.32
N GLN A 29 -0.37 18.86 -3.54
CA GLN A 29 -0.57 19.13 -2.13
C GLN A 29 -0.91 17.84 -1.39
N TYR A 30 -0.26 17.63 -0.26
CA TYR A 30 -0.60 16.54 0.67
C TYR A 30 -1.57 17.07 1.73
N PRO A 31 -2.72 16.41 1.96
CA PRO A 31 -3.58 16.74 3.09
C PRO A 31 -2.86 16.50 4.42
N GLU A 32 -2.91 17.48 5.33
CA GLU A 32 -2.20 17.40 6.62
C GLU A 32 -2.68 16.22 7.47
N ASP A 33 -4.00 16.02 7.57
CA ASP A 33 -4.59 14.90 8.31
C ASP A 33 -4.16 13.53 7.77
N MET A 34 -3.98 13.43 6.44
CA MET A 34 -3.50 12.21 5.80
C MET A 34 -2.04 11.95 6.15
N LEU A 35 -1.18 12.98 6.13
CA LEU A 35 0.21 12.84 6.55
C LEU A 35 0.32 12.47 8.03
N ALA A 36 -0.49 13.09 8.91
CA ALA A 36 -0.52 12.75 10.32
C ALA A 36 -0.92 11.29 10.55
N THR A 37 -1.92 10.81 9.80
CA THR A 37 -2.37 9.41 9.83
C THR A 37 -1.25 8.45 9.44
N TRP A 38 -0.56 8.71 8.33
CA TRP A 38 0.52 7.81 7.87
C TRP A 38 1.80 7.91 8.70
N THR A 39 2.11 9.08 9.27
CA THR A 39 3.19 9.22 10.25
C THR A 39 2.91 8.34 11.47
N LYS A 40 1.70 8.46 12.04
CA LYS A 40 1.29 7.63 13.17
C LYS A 40 1.31 6.14 12.83
N TYR A 41 0.87 5.77 11.64
CA TYR A 41 0.94 4.38 11.17
C TYR A 41 2.37 3.84 11.13
N CYS A 42 3.33 4.64 10.65
CA CYS A 42 4.76 4.28 10.63
C CYS A 42 5.31 4.10 12.04
N GLU A 43 5.05 5.07 12.94
CA GLU A 43 5.49 5.03 14.33
C GLU A 43 4.92 3.81 15.08
N ASP A 44 3.62 3.57 14.96
CA ASP A 44 2.94 2.42 15.60
C ASP A 44 3.50 1.10 15.05
N THR A 45 3.84 1.04 13.76
CA THR A 45 4.46 -0.14 13.13
C THR A 45 5.87 -0.39 13.66
N TYR A 46 6.71 0.64 13.74
CA TYR A 46 8.06 0.52 14.29
C TYR A 46 8.04 0.20 15.78
N ALA A 47 7.09 0.74 16.55
CA ALA A 47 6.90 0.38 17.96
C ALA A 47 6.52 -1.10 18.13
N ARG A 48 5.66 -1.65 17.26
CA ARG A 48 5.35 -3.09 17.25
C ARG A 48 6.58 -3.93 16.93
N TYR A 49 7.40 -3.52 15.94
CA TYR A 49 8.63 -4.24 15.61
C TYR A 49 9.66 -4.19 16.73
N ALA A 50 9.89 -3.02 17.34
CA ALA A 50 10.76 -2.88 18.50
C ALA A 50 10.35 -3.86 19.61
N LYS A 51 9.05 -3.91 19.95
CA LYS A 51 8.51 -4.87 20.92
C LYS A 51 8.75 -6.33 20.50
N SER A 52 8.56 -6.66 19.22
CA SER A 52 8.76 -8.02 18.71
C SER A 52 10.22 -8.49 18.80
N TYR A 53 11.16 -7.55 18.69
CA TYR A 53 12.60 -7.78 18.85
C TYR A 53 13.10 -7.61 20.29
N ASN A 54 12.20 -7.32 21.25
CA ASN A 54 12.53 -6.98 22.63
C ASN A 54 13.51 -5.79 22.77
N LEU A 55 13.40 -4.82 21.85
CA LEU A 55 14.17 -3.57 21.85
C LEU A 55 13.31 -2.42 22.37
N SER A 56 13.96 -1.37 22.88
CA SER A 56 13.28 -0.08 23.02
C SER A 56 13.00 0.50 21.62
N TYR A 57 12.05 1.44 21.54
CA TYR A 57 11.76 2.13 20.28
C TYR A 57 13.00 2.85 19.73
N GLU A 58 13.74 3.55 20.59
CA GLU A 58 14.96 4.28 20.23
C GLU A 58 16.08 3.34 19.76
N ASP A 59 16.26 2.21 20.43
CA ASP A 59 17.24 1.19 20.02
C ASP A 59 16.87 0.59 18.65
N PHE A 60 15.59 0.30 18.43
CA PHE A 60 15.11 -0.19 17.14
C PHE A 60 15.34 0.85 16.03
N LEU A 61 15.01 2.12 16.25
CA LEU A 61 15.27 3.15 15.24
C LEU A 61 16.76 3.25 14.91
N THR A 62 17.62 3.20 15.93
CA THR A 62 19.07 3.27 15.77
C THR A 62 19.62 2.06 15.01
N GLU A 63 19.22 0.84 15.40
CA GLU A 63 19.69 -0.41 14.81
C GLU A 63 19.27 -0.56 13.34
N TYR A 64 18.06 -0.10 13.00
CA TYR A 64 17.51 -0.20 11.65
C TYR A 64 17.68 1.10 10.83
N GLY A 65 18.45 2.07 11.35
CA GLY A 65 18.78 3.32 10.64
C GLY A 65 17.56 4.21 10.35
N ALA A 66 16.51 4.09 11.14
CA ALA A 66 15.31 4.92 11.03
C ALA A 66 15.45 6.22 11.84
N SER A 67 14.83 7.27 11.34
CA SER A 67 14.80 8.62 11.91
C SER A 67 13.45 9.28 11.67
N GLU A 68 13.16 10.38 12.37
CA GLU A 68 11.97 11.21 12.13
C GLU A 68 11.85 11.60 10.64
N THR A 69 12.96 11.94 9.98
CA THR A 69 12.99 12.25 8.55
C THR A 69 12.57 11.06 7.70
N SER A 70 13.06 9.85 7.99
CA SER A 70 12.66 8.65 7.24
C SER A 70 11.19 8.29 7.48
N ILE A 71 10.68 8.50 8.69
CA ILE A 71 9.27 8.29 9.04
C ILE A 71 8.40 9.26 8.23
N ALA A 72 8.77 10.55 8.20
CA ALA A 72 8.07 11.56 7.42
C ALA A 72 8.11 11.28 5.91
N ASN A 73 9.23 10.77 5.38
CA ASN A 73 9.33 10.36 3.98
C ASN A 73 8.42 9.16 3.68
N ASN A 74 8.43 8.12 4.53
CA ASN A 74 7.56 6.97 4.37
C ASN A 74 6.08 7.37 4.45
N ALA A 75 5.72 8.28 5.36
CA ALA A 75 4.37 8.81 5.45
C ALA A 75 3.94 9.54 4.17
N LYS A 76 4.85 10.30 3.55
CA LYS A 76 4.61 10.92 2.24
C LYS A 76 4.45 9.89 1.12
N ASP A 77 5.23 8.81 1.13
CA ASP A 77 5.13 7.75 0.12
C ASP A 77 3.82 6.97 0.24
N PHE A 78 3.34 6.70 1.46
CA PHE A 78 2.01 6.14 1.70
C PHE A 78 0.90 7.09 1.24
N ALA A 79 1.00 8.39 1.58
CA ALA A 79 0.05 9.39 1.12
C ALA A 79 0.04 9.50 -0.42
N LYS A 80 1.21 9.50 -1.06
CA LYS A 80 1.34 9.54 -2.51
C LYS A 80 0.75 8.29 -3.14
N THR A 81 1.01 7.11 -2.58
CA THR A 81 0.43 5.84 -3.03
C THR A 81 -1.09 5.91 -3.01
N TYR A 82 -1.66 6.35 -1.88
CA TYR A 82 -3.10 6.51 -1.72
C TYR A 82 -3.68 7.46 -2.78
N LEU A 83 -3.07 8.64 -2.96
CA LEU A 83 -3.55 9.68 -3.89
C LEU A 83 -3.44 9.24 -5.36
N VAL A 84 -2.31 8.67 -5.75
CA VAL A 84 -2.07 8.20 -7.13
C VAL A 84 -3.03 7.06 -7.46
N ALA A 85 -3.14 6.05 -6.58
CA ALA A 85 -4.06 4.94 -6.81
C ALA A 85 -5.52 5.43 -6.86
N SER A 86 -5.91 6.36 -5.97
CA SER A 86 -7.25 6.95 -6.02
C SER A 86 -7.52 7.67 -7.33
N ALA A 87 -6.57 8.46 -7.84
CA ALA A 87 -6.73 9.17 -9.10
C ALA A 87 -6.91 8.21 -10.30
N ILE A 88 -6.19 7.09 -10.32
CA ILE A 88 -6.35 6.05 -11.35
C ILE A 88 -7.74 5.43 -11.27
N LEU A 89 -8.17 5.02 -10.07
CA LEU A 89 -9.48 4.41 -9.86
C LEU A 89 -10.62 5.37 -10.23
N GLU A 90 -10.52 6.64 -9.83
CA GLU A 90 -11.50 7.68 -10.19
C GLU A 90 -11.59 7.89 -11.70
N ASN A 91 -10.45 7.86 -12.42
CA ASN A 91 -10.42 7.95 -13.88
C ASN A 91 -11.13 6.77 -14.56
N GLU A 92 -11.01 5.57 -13.98
CA GLU A 92 -11.71 4.35 -14.44
C GLU A 92 -13.14 4.21 -13.89
N GLY A 93 -13.62 5.18 -13.10
CA GLY A 93 -14.96 5.16 -12.51
C GLY A 93 -15.16 4.15 -11.37
N ILE A 94 -14.08 3.65 -10.77
CA ILE A 94 -14.10 2.70 -9.66
C ILE A 94 -14.15 3.47 -8.34
N LEU A 95 -15.32 3.47 -7.71
CA LEU A 95 -15.54 4.14 -6.42
C LEU A 95 -15.51 3.12 -5.26
N PRO A 96 -15.28 3.55 -4.00
CA PRO A 96 -15.27 2.65 -2.84
C PRO A 96 -16.58 1.84 -2.64
N ALA A 97 -17.71 2.37 -3.13
CA ALA A 97 -19.00 1.68 -3.09
C ALA A 97 -19.26 0.75 -4.30
N SER A 98 -18.36 0.74 -5.29
CA SER A 98 -18.51 -0.11 -6.47
C SER A 98 -18.39 -1.59 -6.13
N GLU A 99 -19.02 -2.43 -6.95
CA GLU A 99 -18.92 -3.88 -6.81
C GLU A 99 -17.48 -4.36 -6.96
N GLN A 100 -16.74 -3.82 -7.94
CA GLN A 100 -15.34 -4.16 -8.17
C GLN A 100 -14.46 -3.86 -6.95
N TYR A 101 -14.64 -2.70 -6.31
CA TYR A 101 -13.90 -2.34 -5.11
C TYR A 101 -14.19 -3.29 -3.95
N ASN A 102 -15.48 -3.57 -3.71
CA ASN A 102 -15.90 -4.47 -2.64
C ASN A 102 -15.43 -5.90 -2.86
N THR A 103 -15.45 -6.38 -4.12
CA THR A 103 -14.91 -7.69 -4.48
C THR A 103 -13.42 -7.77 -4.15
N ARG A 104 -12.60 -6.81 -4.60
CA ARG A 104 -11.17 -6.81 -4.28
C ARG A 104 -10.90 -6.69 -2.78
N LYS A 105 -11.67 -5.90 -2.04
CA LYS A 105 -11.57 -5.82 -0.57
C LYS A 105 -11.84 -7.17 0.09
N ASN A 106 -12.90 -7.86 -0.33
CA ASN A 106 -13.24 -9.17 0.21
C ASN A 106 -12.17 -10.22 -0.13
N GLU A 107 -11.62 -10.20 -1.34
CA GLU A 107 -10.50 -11.07 -1.75
C GLU A 107 -9.26 -10.82 -0.89
N LEU A 108 -8.88 -9.55 -0.67
CA LEU A 108 -7.76 -9.17 0.19
C LEU A 108 -7.94 -9.70 1.62
N LEU A 109 -9.12 -9.48 2.20
CA LEU A 109 -9.43 -9.90 3.57
C LEU A 109 -9.41 -11.42 3.71
N ALA A 110 -10.08 -12.13 2.80
CA ALA A 110 -10.13 -13.59 2.79
C ALA A 110 -8.73 -14.20 2.60
N GLY A 111 -7.93 -13.66 1.67
CA GLY A 111 -6.54 -14.08 1.44
C GLY A 111 -5.63 -13.83 2.64
N SER A 112 -5.97 -12.85 3.48
CA SER A 112 -5.26 -12.53 4.73
C SER A 112 -5.84 -13.27 5.95
N GLY A 113 -6.84 -14.14 5.77
CA GLY A 113 -7.46 -14.93 6.83
C GLY A 113 -8.52 -14.20 7.66
N TYR A 114 -8.99 -13.04 7.20
CA TYR A 114 -10.04 -12.26 7.88
C TYR A 114 -11.40 -12.49 7.23
N ALA A 115 -12.43 -12.68 8.06
CA ALA A 115 -13.81 -12.89 7.60
C ALA A 115 -14.52 -11.58 7.17
N SER A 116 -14.07 -10.43 7.70
CA SER A 116 -14.61 -9.12 7.38
C SER A 116 -13.61 -8.01 7.70
N GLU A 117 -13.91 -6.78 7.28
CA GLU A 117 -13.14 -5.60 7.62
C GLU A 117 -13.13 -5.36 9.13
N GLU A 118 -14.27 -5.54 9.80
CA GLU A 118 -14.38 -5.42 11.26
C GLU A 118 -13.50 -6.44 11.98
N ALA A 119 -13.38 -7.66 11.45
CA ALA A 119 -12.50 -8.67 12.00
C ALA A 119 -11.02 -8.28 11.85
N ALA A 120 -10.63 -7.72 10.71
CA ALA A 120 -9.27 -7.22 10.48
C ALA A 120 -8.95 -6.02 11.39
N VAL A 121 -9.89 -5.09 11.56
CA VAL A 121 -9.77 -3.95 12.47
C VAL A 121 -9.66 -4.39 13.92
N ALA A 122 -10.47 -5.37 14.34
CA ALA A 122 -10.35 -5.96 15.67
C ALA A 122 -8.99 -6.66 15.90
N ALA A 123 -8.36 -7.16 14.83
CA ALA A 123 -7.01 -7.72 14.87
C ALA A 123 -5.89 -6.66 14.81
N GLY A 124 -6.24 -5.37 14.72
CA GLY A 124 -5.29 -4.26 14.75
C GLY A 124 -4.83 -3.76 13.38
N ILE A 125 -5.49 -4.18 12.28
CA ILE A 125 -5.26 -3.63 10.95
C ILE A 125 -6.11 -2.38 10.76
N SER A 126 -5.51 -1.22 10.49
CA SER A 126 -6.30 0.00 10.32
C SER A 126 -7.14 -0.02 9.04
N GLN A 127 -8.30 0.63 9.08
CA GLN A 127 -9.18 0.76 7.92
C GLN A 127 -8.47 1.47 6.76
N GLU A 128 -7.65 2.48 7.05
CA GLU A 128 -6.87 3.23 6.06
C GLU A 128 -5.85 2.33 5.35
N ASN A 129 -5.23 1.38 6.06
CA ASN A 129 -4.29 0.43 5.46
C ASN A 129 -5.02 -0.59 4.56
N ILE A 130 -6.21 -1.03 4.95
CA ILE A 130 -7.05 -1.89 4.11
C ILE A 130 -7.43 -1.13 2.83
N ASP A 131 -7.93 0.10 2.97
CA ASP A 131 -8.37 0.94 1.85
C ASP A 131 -7.21 1.23 0.87
N MET A 132 -6.05 1.65 1.39
CA MET A 132 -4.85 1.88 0.58
C MET A 132 -4.42 0.62 -0.17
N THR A 133 -4.45 -0.55 0.47
CA THR A 133 -4.03 -1.81 -0.15
C THR A 133 -4.98 -2.22 -1.28
N VAL A 134 -6.29 -2.06 -1.08
CA VAL A 134 -7.30 -2.34 -2.13
C VAL A 134 -7.11 -1.41 -3.32
N ARG A 135 -6.94 -0.10 -3.08
CA ARG A 135 -6.67 0.88 -4.14
C ARG A 135 -5.40 0.56 -4.90
N TYR A 136 -4.32 0.25 -4.18
CA TYR A 136 -3.03 -0.13 -4.78
C TYR A 136 -3.20 -1.34 -5.70
N TYR A 137 -3.84 -2.41 -5.24
CA TYR A 137 -4.03 -3.61 -6.06
C TYR A 137 -4.88 -3.35 -7.30
N LEU A 138 -6.00 -2.64 -7.16
CA LEU A 138 -6.82 -2.25 -8.31
C LEU A 138 -6.03 -1.36 -9.29
N ALA A 139 -5.28 -0.38 -8.79
CA ALA A 139 -4.46 0.48 -9.63
C ALA A 139 -3.38 -0.32 -10.39
N THR A 140 -2.72 -1.27 -9.73
CA THR A 140 -1.73 -2.13 -10.41
C THR A 140 -2.35 -3.03 -11.48
N ASP A 141 -3.57 -3.54 -11.26
CA ASP A 141 -4.29 -4.30 -12.28
C ASP A 141 -4.61 -3.43 -13.50
N ILE A 142 -5.14 -2.22 -13.29
CA ILE A 142 -5.43 -1.25 -14.35
C ILE A 142 -4.17 -0.86 -15.13
N ILE A 143 -3.06 -0.62 -14.42
CA ILE A 143 -1.78 -0.28 -15.04
C ILE A 143 -1.31 -1.42 -15.94
N LEU A 144 -1.41 -2.67 -15.48
CA LEU A 144 -1.03 -3.83 -16.27
C LEU A 144 -1.92 -4.06 -17.49
N GLU A 145 -3.24 -3.93 -17.32
CA GLU A 145 -4.21 -4.07 -18.41
C GLU A 145 -3.97 -3.03 -19.52
N ASN A 146 -3.50 -1.84 -19.15
CA ASN A 146 -3.17 -0.76 -20.07
C ASN A 146 -1.69 -0.72 -20.51
N ALA A 147 -0.81 -1.51 -19.89
CA ALA A 147 0.60 -1.56 -20.24
C ALA A 147 0.79 -2.22 -21.61
N THR A 148 1.60 -1.60 -22.47
CA THR A 148 2.01 -2.25 -23.72
C THR A 148 3.13 -3.23 -23.41
N ILE A 149 2.81 -4.52 -23.32
CA ILE A 149 3.82 -5.58 -23.16
C ILE A 149 4.54 -5.73 -24.50
N ALA A 150 5.73 -5.13 -24.60
CA ALA A 150 6.64 -5.39 -25.71
C ALA A 150 7.19 -6.81 -25.55
N ASN A 151 6.58 -7.78 -26.22
CA ASN A 151 7.17 -9.11 -26.36
C ASN A 151 8.48 -8.94 -27.14
N GLY A 152 9.60 -9.14 -26.46
CA GLY A 152 10.94 -9.18 -27.06
C GLY A 152 11.12 -10.33 -28.04
#